data_AF-A0A1V6HFJ6-F1
#
_entry.id   AF-A0A1V6HFJ6-F1
#
_cell.length_a   1.000
_cell.length_b   1.000
_cell.length_c   1.000
_cell.angle_alpha   90.00
_cell.angle_beta   90.00
_cell.angle_gamma   90.00
#
_symmetry.space_group_name_H-M   'P 1'
#
loop_
_entity.id
_entity.type
_entity.pdbx_description
1 polymer ?
#
loop_
_entity_poly.entity_id
_entity_poly.type
_entity_poly.pdbx_seq_one_letter_code
_entity_poly.pdbx_strand_id
1 'polypeptide(L)'
;MNSIVVIGLIITLAILIALFFILRELNNWYWKINERISIQHKTNFLLEKISMQLGATDLDEITIEEIATGKKKKVKIDAWAEYKTKNPNAKRFRTVKDDTTTEKK
;
A
#
# COMPACT_ATOMS: atom_id res chain seq x y z
N MET A 1 -34.37 -42.96 -24.62
CA MET A 1 -33.71 -41.63 -24.48
C MET A 1 -32.32 -41.77 -25.10
N ASN A 2 -31.95 -40.91 -26.06
CA ASN A 2 -30.73 -41.11 -26.84
C ASN A 2 -29.48 -40.85 -25.97
N SER A 3 -28.50 -41.75 -25.94
CA SER A 3 -27.33 -41.65 -25.04
C SER A 3 -26.56 -40.35 -25.21
N ILE A 4 -26.51 -39.81 -26.44
CA ILE A 4 -25.90 -38.51 -26.76
C ILE A 4 -26.58 -37.36 -26.00
N VAL A 5 -27.91 -37.39 -25.89
CA VAL A 5 -28.68 -36.35 -25.18
C VAL A 5 -28.39 -36.42 -23.68
N VAL A 6 -28.28 -37.63 -23.11
CA VAL A 6 -27.95 -37.83 -21.70
C VAL A 6 -26.56 -37.30 -21.37
N ILE A 7 -25.56 -37.60 -22.23
CA ILE A 7 -24.19 -37.11 -22.06
C ILE A 7 -24.13 -35.58 -22.16
N GLY A 8 -24.86 -34.98 -23.11
CA GLY A 8 -24.93 -33.52 -23.26
C GLY A 8 -25.49 -32.82 -22.02
N LEU A 9 -26.53 -33.40 -21.40
CA LEU A 9 -27.10 -32.86 -20.16
C LEU A 9 -26.10 -32.91 -18.99
N ILE A 10 -25.36 -34.01 -18.84
CA ILE A 10 -24.37 -34.16 -17.77
C ILE A 10 -23.24 -33.13 -17.90
N ILE A 11 -22.72 -32.92 -19.12
CA ILE A 11 -21.66 -31.94 -19.38
C ILE A 11 -22.14 -30.53 -19.07
N THR A 12 -23.35 -30.18 -19.51
CA THR A 12 -23.95 -28.87 -19.24
C THR A 12 -24.10 -28.62 -17.75
N LEU A 13 -24.58 -29.63 -17.00
CA LEU A 13 -24.72 -29.54 -15.55
C LEU A 13 -23.37 -29.34 -14.86
N ALA A 14 -22.34 -30.07 -15.28
CA ALA A 14 -21.00 -29.94 -14.74
C ALA A 14 -20.41 -28.54 -14.96
N ILE A 15 -20.61 -27.97 -16.15
CA ILE A 15 -20.18 -26.60 -16.47
C ILE A 15 -20.90 -25.58 -15.59
N LEU A 16 -22.22 -25.71 -15.42
CA LEU A 16 -23.00 -24.81 -14.57
C LEU A 16 -22.55 -24.86 -13.11
N ILE A 17 -22.27 -26.05 -12.59
CA ILE A 17 -21.75 -26.23 -11.23
C ILE A 17 -20.37 -25.57 -11.10
N ALA A 18 -19.45 -25.83 -12.04
CA ALA A 18 -18.13 -25.22 -12.03
C ALA A 18 -18.21 -23.68 -12.06
N LEU A 19 -19.06 -23.14 -12.93
CA LEU A 19 -19.28 -21.71 -13.05
C LEU A 19 -19.86 -21.11 -11.76
N PHE A 20 -20.82 -21.79 -11.13
CA PHE A 20 -21.37 -21.39 -9.84
C PHE A 20 -20.30 -21.29 -8.74
N PHE A 21 -19.39 -22.26 -8.65
CA PHE A 21 -18.30 -22.23 -7.68
C PHE A 21 -17.34 -21.07 -7.94
N ILE A 22 -16.98 -20.81 -9.20
CA ILE A 22 -16.09 -19.69 -9.57
C ILE A 22 -16.74 -18.36 -9.21
N LEU A 23 -18.02 -18.14 -9.57
CA LEU A 23 -18.73 -16.91 -9.24
C LEU A 23 -18.83 -16.70 -7.74
N ARG A 24 -19.10 -17.76 -6.98
CA ARG A 24 -19.14 -17.70 -5.51
C ARG A 24 -17.79 -17.28 -4.93
N GLU A 25 -16.69 -17.87 -5.41
CA GLU A 25 -15.35 -17.55 -4.93
C GLU A 25 -14.97 -16.09 -5.26
N LEU A 26 -15.24 -15.65 -6.49
CA LEU A 26 -14.99 -14.27 -6.92
C LEU A 26 -15.79 -13.25 -6.10
N ASN A 27 -17.07 -13.53 -5.83
CA ASN A 27 -17.90 -12.65 -5.01
C ASN A 27 -17.37 -12.53 -3.58
N ASN A 28 -16.97 -13.65 -2.97
CA ASN A 28 -16.38 -13.65 -1.63
C ASN A 28 -15.02 -12.94 -1.61
N TRP A 29 -14.20 -13.16 -2.63
CA TRP A 29 -12.90 -12.52 -2.81
C TRP A 29 -13.04 -11.00 -2.94
N TYR A 30 -14.01 -10.54 -3.75
CA TYR A 30 -14.32 -9.12 -3.89
C TYR A 30 -14.70 -8.49 -2.54
N TRP A 31 -15.58 -9.15 -1.78
CA TRP A 31 -16.00 -8.66 -0.47
C TRP A 31 -14.82 -8.56 0.50
N LYS A 32 -13.97 -9.61 0.54
CA LYS A 32 -12.77 -9.66 1.38
C LYS A 32 -11.76 -8.55 1.05
N ILE A 33 -11.55 -8.24 -0.22
CA ILE A 33 -10.66 -7.15 -0.64
C ILE A 33 -11.24 -5.80 -0.23
N ASN A 34 -12.52 -5.58 -0.50
CA ASN A 34 -13.17 -4.31 -0.16
C ASN A 34 -13.12 -4.04 1.35
N GLU A 35 -13.33 -5.06 2.18
CA GLU A 35 -13.21 -4.94 3.62
C GLU A 35 -11.78 -4.60 4.06
N ARG A 36 -10.77 -5.24 3.47
CA ARG A 36 -9.36 -4.91 3.75
C ARG A 36 -9.02 -3.47 3.37
N ILE A 37 -9.49 -2.99 2.22
CA ILE A 37 -9.28 -1.61 1.78
C ILE A 37 -9.97 -0.64 2.74
N SER A 38 -11.21 -0.92 3.15
CA SER A 38 -11.93 -0.10 4.13
C SER A 38 -11.19 0.00 5.47
N ILE A 39 -10.65 -1.12 5.96
CA ILE A 39 -9.85 -1.14 7.19
C ILE A 39 -8.57 -0.30 7.00
N GLN A 40 -7.87 -0.42 5.87
CA GLN A 40 -6.68 0.38 5.59
C GLN A 40 -6.99 1.88 5.58
N HIS A 41 -8.10 2.30 4.96
CA HIS A 41 -8.52 3.70 5.00
C HIS A 41 -8.82 4.19 6.41
N LYS A 42 -9.50 3.38 7.23
CA LYS A 42 -9.77 3.71 8.64
C LYS A 42 -8.48 3.84 9.43
N THR A 43 -7.54 2.92 9.25
CA THR A 43 -6.23 2.95 9.91
C THR A 43 -5.47 4.20 9.51
N ASN A 44 -5.35 4.51 8.21
CA ASN A 44 -4.69 5.73 7.74
C ASN A 44 -5.32 6.99 8.32
N PHE A 45 -6.65 7.07 8.35
CA PHE A 45 -7.37 8.20 8.94
C PHE A 45 -7.12 8.34 10.45
N LEU A 46 -7.05 7.23 11.20
CA LEU A 46 -6.69 7.26 12.61
C LEU A 46 -5.24 7.68 12.81
N LEU A 47 -4.32 7.19 11.98
CA LEU A 47 -2.90 7.59 12.02
C LEU A 47 -2.77 9.09 11.74
N GLU A 48 -3.48 9.61 10.75
CA GLU A 48 -3.51 11.05 10.42
C GLU A 48 -4.04 11.88 11.58
N LYS A 49 -5.13 11.44 12.21
CA LYS A 49 -5.67 12.11 13.42
C LYS A 49 -4.69 12.11 14.58
N ILE A 50 -4.03 10.98 14.85
CA ILE A 50 -3.02 10.88 15.91
C ILE A 50 -1.83 11.79 15.59
N SER A 51 -1.35 11.78 14.34
CA SER A 51 -0.27 12.66 13.88
C SER A 51 -0.61 14.15 14.10
N MET A 52 -1.84 14.55 13.74
CA MET A 52 -2.32 15.92 13.94
C MET A 52 -2.39 16.29 15.42
N GLN A 53 -2.84 15.38 16.28
CA GLN A 53 -2.90 15.61 17.74
C GLN A 53 -1.52 15.69 18.40
N LEU A 54 -0.55 14.91 17.91
CA LEU A 54 0.82 14.95 18.42
C LEU A 54 1.64 16.13 17.86
N GLY A 55 1.06 16.93 16.96
CA GLY A 55 1.77 18.01 16.26
C GLY A 55 2.87 17.50 15.33
N ALA A 56 2.85 16.20 15.00
CA ALA A 56 3.89 15.48 14.29
C ALA A 56 3.77 15.65 12.77
N THR A 57 3.62 16.90 12.33
CA THR A 57 3.57 17.27 10.90
C THR A 57 4.91 16.96 10.20
N ASP A 58 5.99 16.77 10.96
CA ASP A 58 7.33 16.40 10.49
C ASP A 58 7.51 14.88 10.20
N LEU A 59 6.53 14.00 10.43
CA LEU A 59 6.70 12.56 10.16
C LEU A 59 6.97 12.24 8.69
N ASP A 60 6.54 13.13 7.80
CA ASP A 60 6.75 13.00 6.36
C ASP A 60 8.06 13.65 5.91
N GLU A 61 8.83 14.28 6.80
CA GLU A 61 10.05 15.03 6.48
C GLU A 61 11.32 14.31 6.95
N ILE A 62 12.27 14.15 6.03
CA ILE A 62 13.61 13.64 6.33
C ILE A 62 14.67 14.73 6.11
N THR A 63 15.63 14.80 7.02
CA THR A 63 16.78 15.70 6.88
C THR A 63 17.84 15.04 5.99
N ILE A 64 18.19 15.74 4.91
CA ILE A 64 19.17 15.29 3.92
C ILE A 64 20.35 16.25 3.94
N GLU A 65 21.55 15.71 4.01
CA GLU A 65 22.79 16.49 3.92
C GLU A 65 23.45 16.32 2.56
N GLU A 66 23.84 17.44 1.94
CA GLU A 66 24.62 17.46 0.71
C GLU A 66 26.11 17.24 1.01
N ILE A 67 26.71 16.21 0.41
CA ILE A 67 28.09 15.78 0.72
C ILE A 67 29.13 16.83 0.28
N ALA A 68 28.84 17.62 -0.75
CA ALA A 68 29.79 18.57 -1.32
C ALA A 68 29.91 19.87 -0.51
N THR A 69 28.84 20.29 0.17
CA THR A 69 28.70 21.62 0.79
C THR A 69 28.33 21.56 2.27
N GLY A 70 28.01 20.37 2.79
CA GLY A 70 27.59 20.17 4.20
C GLY A 70 26.24 20.79 4.54
N LYS A 71 25.47 21.27 3.53
CA LYS A 71 24.17 21.92 3.77
C LYS A 71 23.09 20.88 4.08
N LYS A 72 22.37 21.08 5.18
CA LYS A 72 21.22 20.26 5.58
C LYS A 72 19.94 20.84 4.99
N LYS A 73 19.07 19.98 4.47
CA LYS A 73 17.76 20.36 3.93
C LYS A 73 16.71 19.34 4.37
N LYS A 74 15.61 19.82 4.95
CA LYS A 74 14.41 19.00 5.20
C LYS A 74 13.67 18.78 3.88
N VAL A 75 13.36 17.54 3.55
CA VAL A 75 12.67 17.14 2.32
C VAL A 75 11.64 16.07 2.65
N LYS A 76 10.48 16.11 1.98
CA LYS A 76 9.47 15.06 2.15
C LYS A 76 9.98 13.68 1.71
N ILE A 77 9.58 12.64 2.41
CA ILE A 77 9.95 11.24 2.15
C ILE A 77 9.58 10.83 0.73
N ASP A 78 8.41 11.24 0.23
CA ASP A 78 7.94 10.92 -1.12
C ASP A 78 8.83 11.54 -2.21
N ALA A 79 9.16 12.82 -2.05
CA ALA A 79 10.04 13.53 -2.98
C ALA A 79 11.46 12.95 -2.98
N TRP A 80 11.92 12.45 -1.83
CA TRP A 80 13.21 11.77 -1.72
C TRP A 80 13.20 10.38 -2.35
N ALA A 81 12.13 9.61 -2.17
CA ALA A 81 11.95 8.32 -2.80
C ALA A 81 12.00 8.46 -4.32
N GLU A 82 11.24 9.41 -4.89
CA GLU A 82 11.23 9.70 -6.32
C GLU A 82 12.61 10.11 -6.85
N TYR A 83 13.33 10.96 -6.11
CA TYR A 83 14.71 11.34 -6.45
C TYR A 83 15.65 10.13 -6.51
N LYS A 84 15.58 9.21 -5.54
CA LYS A 84 16.40 7.99 -5.55
C LYS A 84 16.03 7.04 -6.68
N THR A 85 14.76 6.93 -7.04
CA THR A 85 14.32 6.08 -8.16
C THR A 85 14.82 6.62 -9.50
N LYS A 86 14.79 7.94 -9.69
CA LYS A 86 15.29 8.60 -10.91
C LYS A 86 16.82 8.60 -10.99
N ASN A 87 17.50 8.67 -9.84
CA ASN A 87 18.96 8.82 -9.78
C ASN A 87 19.61 7.74 -8.89
N PRO A 88 19.61 6.45 -9.30
CA PRO A 88 20.01 5.33 -8.44
C PRO A 88 21.48 5.36 -7.98
N ASN A 89 22.37 6.02 -8.72
CA ASN A 89 23.80 6.11 -8.40
C ASN A 89 24.25 7.48 -7.85
N ALA A 90 23.32 8.39 -7.57
CA ALA A 90 23.67 9.73 -7.09
C ALA A 90 24.11 9.70 -5.61
N LYS A 91 25.42 9.65 -5.37
CA LYS A 91 26.03 9.74 -4.03
C LYS A 91 26.06 11.17 -3.47
N ARG A 92 25.25 12.12 -3.95
CA ARG A 92 25.36 13.55 -3.58
C ARG A 92 24.80 13.88 -2.20
N PHE A 93 23.97 13.00 -1.64
CA PHE A 93 23.12 13.29 -0.50
C PHE A 93 23.09 12.08 0.46
N ARG A 94 23.12 12.33 1.77
CA ARG A 94 22.98 11.31 2.83
C ARG A 94 21.79 11.66 3.72
N THR A 95 21.04 10.64 4.13
CA THR A 95 20.00 10.80 5.15
C THR A 95 20.69 10.91 6.52
N VAL A 96 20.38 11.95 7.28
CA VAL A 96 20.87 12.11 8.64
C VAL A 96 19.70 11.89 9.59
N LYS A 97 19.91 11.05 10.61
CA LYS A 97 18.93 10.87 11.67
C LYS A 97 18.89 12.16 12.47
N ASP A 98 17.75 12.83 12.45
CA ASP A 98 17.50 13.97 13.32
C ASP A 98 17.15 13.42 14.70
N ASP A 99 18.11 13.44 15.63
CA ASP A 99 17.91 13.04 17.04
C ASP A 99 17.12 14.12 17.81
N THR A 100 16.09 14.73 17.20
CA THR A 100 15.14 15.58 17.92
C THR A 100 13.95 14.76 18.40
N THR A 101 14.24 13.67 19.11
CA THR A 101 13.34 13.28 20.20
C THR A 101 13.61 14.25 21.33
N THR A 102 12.97 15.42 21.31
CA THR A 102 12.89 16.26 22.50
C THR A 102 12.31 15.42 23.62
N GLU A 103 13.18 14.99 24.53
CA GLU A 103 12.83 14.72 25.93
C GLU A 103 12.02 15.94 26.42
N LYS A 104 10.70 15.82 26.43
CA LYS A 104 9.89 16.66 27.31
C LYS A 104 9.84 15.95 28.66
N LYS A 105 10.76 16.39 29.52
CA LYS A 105 10.78 16.18 30.97
C LYS A 105 9.55 16.79 31.63
#